data_AF-A0A4Y2G5Q3-F1
#
_entry.id   AF-A0A4Y2G5Q3-F1
#
_cell.length_a   1.000
_cell.length_b   1.000
_cell.length_c   1.000
_cell.angle_alpha   90.00
_cell.angle_beta   90.00
_cell.angle_gamma   90.00
#
_symmetry.space_group_name_H-M   'P 1'
#
loop_
_entity.id
_entity.type
_entity.pdbx_description
1 polymer ?
#
loop_
_entity_poly.entity_id
_entity_poly.type
_entity_poly.pdbx_seq_one_letter_code
_entity_poly.pdbx_strand_id
1 'polypeptide(L)'
;MVLTHFTDKQKEVLLEVIDEDELPAFLGGNKTDPDGNPQCNSFIIHARQVPECYFLLKSEKTLAKSPEAKKLTVTRFSRENLVFEVEESDSYLEWEFETKSRDIGFGLYFNENPENDSKPIELLPKQRIDTTFGPEVGILKCEQKGTCEYIFEIHIL
;
A
#
# COMPACT_ATOMS: atom_id res chain seq x y z
N MET A 1 6.23 -1.23 -3.64
CA MET A 1 7.42 -0.94 -4.46
C MET A 1 6.96 -0.74 -5.90
N VAL A 2 6.74 0.51 -6.31
CA VAL A 2 6.36 0.81 -7.70
C VAL A 2 7.64 0.77 -8.51
N LEU A 3 7.80 -0.25 -9.34
CA LEU A 3 8.77 -0.22 -10.42
C LEU A 3 8.24 0.82 -11.42
N THR A 4 8.74 2.05 -11.37
CA THR A 4 8.39 3.07 -12.36
C THR A 4 9.06 2.69 -13.68
N HIS A 5 8.41 1.81 -14.44
CA HIS A 5 8.73 1.64 -15.84
C HIS A 5 8.35 2.93 -16.57
N PHE A 6 9.35 3.68 -17.02
CA PHE A 6 9.15 4.84 -17.87
C PHE A 6 8.53 4.38 -19.20
N THR A 7 7.40 4.98 -19.55
CA THR A 7 6.78 4.81 -20.86
C THR A 7 7.68 5.40 -21.95
N ASP A 8 7.58 4.92 -23.18
CA ASP A 8 8.44 5.41 -24.26
C ASP A 8 8.25 6.91 -24.52
N LYS A 9 7.01 7.41 -24.38
CA LYS A 9 6.72 8.84 -24.42
C LYS A 9 7.47 9.64 -23.35
N GLN A 10 7.61 9.11 -22.13
CA GLN A 10 8.38 9.78 -21.07
C GLN A 10 9.87 9.81 -21.40
N LYS A 11 10.41 8.75 -22.02
CA LYS A 11 11.80 8.70 -22.45
C LYS A 11 12.09 9.71 -23.56
N GLU A 12 11.18 9.82 -24.54
CA GLU A 12 11.28 10.83 -25.62
C GLU A 12 11.33 12.25 -25.04
N VAL A 13 10.46 12.58 -24.07
CA VAL A 13 10.45 13.90 -23.43
C VAL A 13 11.74 14.20 -22.66
N LEU A 14 12.39 13.20 -22.05
CA LEU A 14 13.67 13.40 -21.36
C LEU A 14 14.79 13.80 -22.33
N LEU A 15 14.79 13.24 -23.54
CA LEU A 15 15.77 13.55 -24.58
C LEU A 15 15.61 14.96 -25.18
N GLU A 16 14.46 15.62 -24.99
CA GLU A 16 14.28 17.02 -25.40
C GLU A 16 15.09 17.99 -24.54
N VAL A 17 15.46 17.59 -23.31
CA VAL A 17 16.08 18.45 -22.30
C VAL A 17 17.43 17.95 -21.78
N ILE A 18 17.77 16.68 -22.01
CA ILE A 18 19.03 16.05 -21.59
C ILE A 18 19.66 15.39 -22.82
N ASP A 19 20.96 15.62 -23.02
CA ASP A 19 21.74 14.97 -24.07
C ASP A 19 21.68 13.44 -23.95
N GLU A 20 21.60 12.73 -25.09
CA GLU A 20 21.49 11.27 -25.11
C GLU A 20 22.66 10.57 -24.42
N ASP A 21 23.88 11.10 -24.53
CA ASP A 21 25.08 10.51 -23.93
C ASP A 21 25.22 10.82 -22.43
N GLU A 22 24.40 11.76 -21.94
CA GLU A 22 24.29 12.11 -20.52
C GLU A 22 23.09 11.46 -19.82
N LEU A 23 22.12 10.94 -20.57
CA LEU A 23 20.94 10.25 -20.03
C LEU A 23 21.20 8.74 -19.87
N PRO A 24 20.99 8.15 -18.66
CA PRO A 24 21.07 6.71 -18.47
C PRO A 24 20.22 5.91 -19.47
N ALA A 25 20.76 4.80 -19.97
CA ALA A 25 20.10 4.00 -20.98
C ALA A 25 18.74 3.43 -20.53
N PHE A 26 18.57 3.13 -19.24
CA PHE A 26 17.26 2.71 -18.71
C PHE A 26 16.17 3.81 -18.76
N LEU A 27 16.56 5.08 -18.93
CA LEU A 27 15.69 6.24 -19.11
C LEU A 27 15.57 6.69 -20.58
N GLY A 28 16.23 5.98 -21.51
CA GLY A 28 16.11 6.23 -22.96
C GLY A 28 17.33 6.86 -23.64
N GLY A 29 18.43 7.12 -22.92
CA GLY A 29 19.69 7.60 -23.53
C GLY A 29 20.70 6.51 -23.84
N ASN A 30 21.97 6.89 -23.94
CA ASN A 30 23.12 6.03 -24.24
C ASN A 30 24.05 5.82 -23.04
N LYS A 31 23.90 6.59 -21.95
CA LYS A 31 24.81 6.54 -20.81
C LYS A 31 24.71 5.19 -20.11
N THR A 32 25.87 4.57 -19.89
CA THR A 32 26.02 3.33 -19.14
C THR A 32 27.16 3.47 -18.13
N ASP A 33 27.23 2.59 -17.14
CA ASP A 33 28.42 2.44 -16.31
C ASP A 33 29.63 1.99 -17.16
N PRO A 34 30.88 2.10 -16.67
CA PRO A 34 32.06 1.61 -17.39
C PRO A 34 32.04 0.12 -17.76
N ASP A 35 31.25 -0.69 -17.06
CA ASP A 35 31.03 -2.11 -17.35
C ASP A 35 29.87 -2.36 -18.34
N GLY A 36 29.26 -1.30 -18.87
CA GLY A 36 28.14 -1.35 -19.80
C GLY A 36 26.77 -1.48 -19.13
N ASN A 37 26.67 -1.38 -17.79
CA ASN A 37 25.39 -1.50 -17.10
C ASN A 37 24.47 -0.30 -17.41
N PRO A 38 23.29 -0.53 -18.03
CA PRO A 38 22.37 0.53 -18.41
C PRO A 38 21.64 1.18 -17.21
N GLN A 39 21.71 0.57 -16.03
CA GLN A 39 21.11 1.10 -14.81
C GLN A 39 21.98 2.16 -14.13
N CYS A 40 23.24 2.33 -14.56
CA CYS A 40 24.15 3.33 -14.02
C CYS A 40 24.31 3.24 -12.48
N ASN A 41 24.44 2.01 -11.96
CA ASN A 41 24.49 1.72 -10.52
C ASN A 41 25.73 2.32 -9.83
N SER A 42 26.74 2.75 -10.57
CA SER A 42 27.91 3.41 -9.99
C SER A 42 27.60 4.78 -9.40
N PHE A 43 26.53 5.44 -9.86
CA PHE A 43 26.10 6.75 -9.35
C PHE A 43 24.59 6.86 -9.08
N ILE A 44 23.78 5.90 -9.52
CA ILE A 44 22.34 5.81 -9.21
C ILE A 44 22.10 4.68 -8.22
N ILE A 45 21.55 5.04 -7.06
CA ILE A 45 21.13 4.07 -6.05
C ILE A 45 19.67 3.71 -6.30
N HIS A 46 19.46 2.56 -6.92
CA HIS A 46 18.11 2.00 -7.09
C HIS A 46 17.62 1.42 -5.78
N ALA A 47 16.39 1.77 -5.39
CA ALA A 47 15.74 1.20 -4.22
C ALA A 47 15.65 -0.33 -4.38
N ARG A 48 16.00 -1.06 -3.32
CA ARG A 48 15.89 -2.51 -3.23
C ARG A 48 15.08 -2.87 -2.00
N GLN A 49 14.62 -4.12 -1.97
CA GLN A 49 14.04 -4.65 -0.73
C GLN A 49 15.09 -4.55 0.38
N VAL A 50 14.71 -3.91 1.49
CA VAL A 50 15.56 -3.82 2.67
C VAL A 50 15.64 -5.22 3.29
N PRO A 51 16.85 -5.76 3.57
CA PRO A 51 16.97 -7.04 4.24
C PRO A 51 16.32 -7.02 5.63
N GLU A 52 15.64 -8.12 6.01
CA GLU A 52 14.91 -8.21 7.28
C GLU A 52 15.77 -7.94 8.51
N CYS A 53 17.09 -8.23 8.45
CA CYS A 53 18.02 -7.95 9.55
C CYS A 53 18.20 -6.46 9.85
N TYR A 54 17.78 -5.56 8.95
CA TYR A 54 17.76 -4.11 9.17
C TYR A 54 16.38 -3.59 9.61
N PHE A 55 15.37 -4.46 9.71
CA PHE A 55 14.06 -4.03 10.17
C PHE A 55 14.13 -3.66 11.65
N LEU A 56 13.64 -2.46 11.97
CA LEU A 56 13.46 -2.07 13.36
C LEU A 56 12.32 -2.90 13.94
N LEU A 57 12.62 -3.74 14.93
CA LEU A 57 11.64 -4.65 15.54
C LEU A 57 10.62 -3.93 16.44
N LYS A 58 10.81 -2.65 16.73
CA LYS A 58 9.88 -1.83 17.50
C LYS A 58 9.91 -0.39 16.98
N SER A 59 8.80 0.07 16.42
CA SER A 59 8.58 1.50 16.22
C SER A 59 8.33 2.18 17.57
N GLU A 60 9.08 3.23 17.90
CA GLU A 60 8.80 4.07 19.08
C GLU A 60 7.53 4.93 18.88
N LYS A 61 7.17 5.15 17.61
CA LYS A 61 5.97 5.85 17.15
C LYS A 61 4.85 4.84 17.03
N THR A 62 3.98 4.83 18.03
CA THR A 62 2.76 4.02 18.06
C THR A 62 1.57 4.92 17.72
N LEU A 63 0.65 4.47 16.86
CA LEU A 63 -0.64 5.13 16.62
C LEU A 63 -1.40 5.41 17.91
N ALA A 64 -1.24 4.57 18.93
CA ALA A 64 -1.86 4.79 20.25
C ALA A 64 -1.49 6.15 20.91
N LYS A 65 -0.42 6.81 20.47
CA LYS A 65 0.00 8.15 20.93
C LYS A 65 -0.44 9.28 20.00
N SER A 66 -0.98 8.95 18.82
CA SER A 66 -1.47 9.94 17.87
C SER A 66 -2.81 10.52 18.35
N PRO A 67 -2.98 11.86 18.40
CA PRO A 67 -4.24 12.48 18.79
C PRO A 67 -5.38 12.21 17.79
N GLU A 68 -5.05 11.86 16.54
CA GLU A 68 -6.01 11.57 15.47
C GLU A 68 -6.49 10.10 15.47
N ALA A 69 -5.79 9.24 16.22
CA ALA A 69 -6.11 7.83 16.27
C ALA A 69 -7.46 7.57 16.95
N LYS A 70 -8.34 6.85 16.26
CA LYS A 70 -9.61 6.36 16.81
C LYS A 70 -9.41 4.96 17.37
N LYS A 71 -10.07 4.67 18.48
CA LYS A 71 -10.02 3.35 19.12
C LYS A 71 -11.25 2.53 18.74
N LEU A 72 -11.02 1.40 18.07
CA LEU A 72 -12.03 0.36 17.85
C LEU A 72 -11.81 -0.77 18.87
N THR A 73 -12.88 -1.29 19.48
CA THR A 73 -12.80 -2.41 20.41
C THR A 73 -13.52 -3.60 19.82
N VAL A 74 -12.77 -4.65 19.46
CA VAL A 74 -13.33 -5.92 18.99
C VAL A 74 -13.25 -6.93 20.14
N THR A 75 -14.38 -7.51 20.51
CA THR A 75 -14.45 -8.51 21.58
C THR A 75 -14.10 -9.90 21.05
N ARG A 76 -13.83 -10.86 21.95
CA ARG A 76 -13.55 -12.24 21.52
C ARG A 76 -14.77 -12.83 20.82
N PHE A 77 -14.53 -13.55 19.73
CA PHE A 77 -15.59 -14.16 18.92
C PHE A 77 -16.58 -13.15 18.35
N SER A 78 -16.16 -11.89 18.18
CA SER A 78 -16.94 -10.87 17.51
C SER A 78 -16.21 -10.32 16.29
N ARG A 79 -16.97 -9.58 15.49
CA ARG A 79 -16.49 -8.76 14.39
C ARG A 79 -17.04 -7.35 14.53
N GLU A 80 -16.29 -6.38 14.06
CA GLU A 80 -16.70 -4.98 13.93
C GLU A 80 -16.46 -4.53 12.49
N ASN A 81 -17.39 -3.75 11.95
CA ASN A 81 -17.33 -3.25 10.60
C ASN A 81 -17.21 -1.72 10.61
N LEU A 82 -16.28 -1.17 9.83
CA LEU A 82 -16.24 0.25 9.52
C LEU A 82 -16.67 0.45 8.08
N VAL A 83 -17.71 1.24 7.88
CA VAL A 83 -18.37 1.45 6.58
C VAL A 83 -18.01 2.83 6.05
N PHE A 84 -17.60 2.91 4.78
CA PHE A 84 -17.21 4.13 4.10
C PHE A 84 -17.95 4.24 2.78
N GLU A 85 -18.57 5.41 2.54
CA GLU A 85 -19.20 5.72 1.28
C GLU A 85 -18.17 6.30 0.30
N VAL A 86 -18.12 5.70 -0.90
CA VAL A 86 -17.26 6.13 -2.00
C VAL A 86 -18.10 6.96 -2.96
N GLU A 87 -18.06 8.27 -2.79
CA GLU A 87 -18.85 9.22 -3.60
C GLU A 87 -18.27 9.44 -5.00
N GLU A 88 -16.96 9.22 -5.17
CA GLU A 88 -16.21 9.46 -6.40
C GLU A 88 -15.46 8.20 -6.85
N SER A 89 -15.59 7.85 -8.14
CA SER A 89 -14.80 6.80 -8.76
C SER A 89 -13.33 7.21 -8.85
N ASP A 90 -12.44 6.22 -8.87
CA ASP A 90 -10.99 6.40 -8.89
C ASP A 90 -10.41 7.09 -7.63
N SER A 91 -11.17 7.09 -6.53
CA SER A 91 -10.71 7.54 -5.22
C SER A 91 -9.85 6.48 -4.54
N TYR A 92 -9.18 6.87 -3.46
CA TYR A 92 -8.31 5.98 -2.68
C TYR A 92 -8.83 5.83 -1.27
N LEU A 93 -8.80 4.58 -0.81
CA LEU A 93 -9.13 4.19 0.53
C LEU A 93 -7.83 3.79 1.23
N GLU A 94 -7.47 4.54 2.26
CA GLU A 94 -6.24 4.35 3.04
C GLU A 94 -6.58 3.86 4.44
N TRP A 95 -5.77 2.94 4.97
CA TRP A 95 -5.87 2.51 6.35
C TRP A 95 -4.51 2.45 7.00
N GLU A 96 -4.51 2.77 8.28
CA GLU A 96 -3.39 2.59 9.18
C GLU A 96 -3.95 2.19 10.54
N PHE A 97 -3.59 1.02 11.07
CA PHE A 97 -4.05 0.56 12.37
C PHE A 97 -3.02 -0.25 13.16
N GLU A 98 -3.17 -0.23 14.48
CA GLU A 98 -2.38 -1.03 15.43
C GLU A 98 -3.30 -1.82 16.35
N THR A 99 -2.87 -3.03 16.70
CA THR A 99 -3.50 -3.88 17.68
C THR A 99 -2.79 -3.76 19.02
N LYS A 100 -3.56 -3.58 20.10
CA LYS A 100 -2.98 -3.48 21.46
C LYS A 100 -2.33 -4.80 21.91
N SER A 101 -2.89 -5.93 21.49
CA SER A 101 -2.39 -7.25 21.84
C SER A 101 -2.93 -8.31 20.90
N ARG A 102 -2.07 -9.24 20.47
CA ARG A 102 -2.37 -10.30 19.52
C ARG A 102 -2.68 -9.78 18.13
N ASP A 103 -2.73 -10.72 17.20
CA ASP A 103 -3.14 -10.48 15.85
C ASP A 103 -4.68 -10.34 15.75
N ILE A 104 -5.13 -9.75 14.67
CA ILE A 104 -6.55 -9.57 14.35
C ILE A 104 -6.82 -10.05 12.93
N GLY A 105 -8.00 -10.63 12.70
CA GLY A 105 -8.46 -10.86 11.34
C GLY A 105 -8.90 -9.54 10.72
N PHE A 106 -8.40 -9.22 9.54
CA PHE A 106 -8.73 -8.02 8.79
C PHE A 106 -9.06 -8.37 7.34
N GLY A 107 -10.10 -7.76 6.79
CA GLY A 107 -10.47 -7.88 5.38
C GLY A 107 -11.24 -6.64 4.90
N LEU A 108 -11.28 -6.46 3.59
CA LEU A 108 -11.95 -5.33 2.94
C LEU A 108 -12.91 -5.86 1.86
N TYR A 109 -14.15 -5.38 1.94
CA TYR A 109 -15.24 -5.74 1.03
C TYR A 109 -15.82 -4.48 0.40
N PHE A 110 -16.36 -4.60 -0.81
CA PHE A 110 -17.03 -3.53 -1.51
C PHE A 110 -18.40 -3.95 -2.03
N ASN A 111 -19.34 -3.03 -1.95
CA ASN A 111 -20.68 -3.20 -2.45
C ASN A 111 -21.05 -1.98 -3.31
N GLU A 112 -21.29 -2.20 -4.60
CA GLU A 112 -21.68 -1.14 -5.54
C GLU A 112 -23.06 -0.57 -5.20
N ASN A 113 -23.97 -1.40 -4.69
CA ASN A 113 -25.30 -0.97 -4.29
C ASN A 113 -25.82 -1.82 -3.12
N PRO A 114 -25.72 -1.33 -1.86
CA PRO A 114 -26.17 -2.08 -0.69
C PRO A 114 -27.69 -2.32 -0.67
N GLU A 115 -28.49 -1.59 -1.44
CA GLU A 115 -29.95 -1.75 -1.47
C GLU A 115 -30.43 -2.93 -2.32
N ASN A 116 -29.60 -3.46 -3.21
CA ASN A 116 -30.01 -4.50 -4.17
C ASN A 116 -29.72 -5.94 -3.70
N ASP A 117 -29.37 -6.15 -2.42
CA ASP A 117 -28.93 -7.44 -1.86
C ASP A 117 -27.76 -8.11 -2.61
N SER A 118 -26.99 -7.34 -3.39
CA SER A 118 -25.82 -7.87 -4.09
C SER A 118 -24.76 -8.34 -3.08
N LYS A 119 -24.15 -9.47 -3.42
CA LYS A 119 -23.08 -10.04 -2.60
C LYS A 119 -21.87 -9.11 -2.65
N PRO A 120 -21.32 -8.69 -1.48
CA PRO A 120 -20.12 -7.87 -1.45
C PRO A 120 -18.95 -8.55 -2.16
N ILE A 121 -18.21 -7.77 -2.94
CA ILE A 121 -16.97 -8.16 -3.61
C ILE A 121 -15.85 -8.10 -2.58
N GLU A 122 -15.11 -9.19 -2.43
CA GLU A 122 -13.92 -9.22 -1.56
C GLU A 122 -12.75 -8.55 -2.30
N LEU A 123 -12.30 -7.41 -1.80
CA LEU A 123 -11.19 -6.64 -2.39
C LEU A 123 -9.86 -7.00 -1.74
N LEU A 124 -9.87 -7.22 -0.42
CA LEU A 124 -8.76 -7.77 0.33
C LEU A 124 -9.23 -9.04 1.05
N PRO A 125 -8.73 -10.23 0.67
CA PRO A 125 -9.02 -11.46 1.36
C PRO A 125 -8.69 -11.34 2.83
N LYS A 126 -9.50 -11.98 3.67
CA LYS A 126 -9.26 -11.94 5.11
C LYS A 126 -7.88 -12.52 5.47
N GLN A 127 -7.09 -11.73 6.20
CA GLN A 127 -5.76 -12.10 6.67
C GLN A 127 -5.64 -11.90 8.19
N ARG A 128 -4.75 -12.69 8.82
CA ARG A 128 -4.37 -12.51 10.22
C ARG A 128 -3.19 -11.54 10.27
N ILE A 129 -3.42 -10.36 10.85
CA ILE A 129 -2.46 -9.26 10.88
C ILE A 129 -1.93 -9.08 12.30
N ASP A 130 -0.60 -9.16 12.46
CA ASP A 130 0.11 -8.87 13.70
C ASP A 130 0.89 -7.55 13.55
N THR A 131 0.55 -6.57 14.38
CA THR A 131 1.15 -5.22 14.36
C THR A 131 2.28 -5.07 15.39
N THR A 132 2.82 -6.17 15.92
CA THR A 132 3.90 -6.18 16.92
C THR A 132 5.13 -5.37 16.49
N PHE A 133 5.45 -5.37 15.19
CA PHE A 133 6.65 -4.71 14.64
C PHE A 133 6.36 -3.32 14.06
N GLY A 134 5.09 -2.93 13.95
CA GLY A 134 4.64 -1.66 13.38
C GLY A 134 3.16 -1.68 13.00
N PRO A 135 2.58 -0.50 12.71
CA PRO A 135 1.20 -0.42 12.22
C PRO A 135 1.05 -1.18 10.89
N GLU A 136 -0.13 -1.76 10.70
CA GLU A 136 -0.55 -2.22 9.38
C GLU A 136 -0.98 -1.01 8.57
N VAL A 137 -0.41 -0.86 7.37
CA VAL A 137 -0.69 0.26 6.47
C VAL A 137 -1.05 -0.29 5.10
N GLY A 138 -2.10 0.24 4.50
CA GLY A 138 -2.45 -0.09 3.14
C GLY A 138 -3.26 0.99 2.45
N ILE A 139 -3.30 0.87 1.13
CA ILE A 139 -4.04 1.73 0.24
C ILE A 139 -4.70 0.87 -0.83
N LEU A 140 -5.94 1.19 -1.16
CA LEU A 140 -6.67 0.57 -2.24
C LEU A 140 -7.33 1.65 -3.10
N LYS A 141 -7.22 1.50 -4.42
CA LYS A 141 -7.97 2.32 -5.36
C LYS A 141 -9.40 1.78 -5.51
N CYS A 142 -10.40 2.62 -5.27
CA CYS A 142 -11.80 2.33 -5.52
C CYS A 142 -12.15 2.79 -6.94
N GLU A 143 -12.25 1.85 -7.87
CA GLU A 143 -12.55 2.17 -9.29
C GLU A 143 -14.00 2.66 -9.49
N GLN A 144 -14.89 2.37 -8.55
CA GLN A 144 -16.32 2.63 -8.67
C GLN A 144 -16.89 3.27 -7.41
N LYS A 145 -18.03 3.94 -7.57
CA LYS A 145 -18.83 4.47 -6.46
C LYS A 145 -19.56 3.33 -5.77
N GLY A 146 -19.75 3.43 -4.46
CA GLY A 146 -20.40 2.39 -3.67
C GLY A 146 -20.01 2.48 -2.20
N THR A 147 -20.02 1.34 -1.53
CA THR A 147 -19.75 1.23 -0.09
C THR A 147 -18.60 0.27 0.15
N CYS A 148 -17.56 0.73 0.85
CA CYS A 148 -16.45 -0.08 1.32
C CYS A 148 -16.64 -0.44 2.79
N GLU A 149 -16.39 -1.70 3.15
CA GLU A 149 -16.45 -2.19 4.52
C GLU A 149 -15.10 -2.80 4.95
N TYR A 150 -14.48 -2.20 5.95
CA TYR A 150 -13.41 -2.83 6.71
C TYR A 150 -14.00 -3.75 7.76
N ILE A 151 -13.62 -5.03 7.74
CA ILE A 151 -14.05 -6.01 8.73
C ILE A 151 -12.88 -6.39 9.61
N PHE A 152 -13.03 -6.16 10.91
CA PHE A 152 -12.09 -6.57 11.95
C PHE A 152 -12.71 -7.68 12.78
N GLU A 153 -12.04 -8.81 12.96
CA GLU A 153 -12.60 -9.97 13.66
C GLU A 153 -11.58 -10.69 14.55
N ILE A 154 -12.06 -11.27 15.65
CA ILE A 154 -11.26 -12.13 16.54
C ILE A 154 -11.89 -13.52 16.60
N HIS A 155 -11.32 -14.47 15.87
CA HIS A 155 -11.63 -15.90 16.01
C HIS A 155 -10.51 -16.61 16.79
N ILE A 156 -10.88 -17.47 17.74
CA ILE A 156 -9.93 -18.42 18.37
C ILE A 156 -10.05 -19.72 17.57
N LEU A 157 -8.95 -20.17 16.95
CA LEU A 157 -8.80 -21.57 16.53
C LEU A 157 -8.62 -22.45 17.77
#